data_AF-A0A2E4KV58-F1
#
_entry.id   AF-A0A2E4KV58-F1
#
_cell.length_a   1.000
_cell.length_b   1.000
_cell.length_c   1.000
_cell.angle_alpha   90.00
_cell.angle_beta   90.00
_cell.angle_gamma   90.00
#
_symmetry.space_group_name_H-M   'P 1'
#
loop_
_entity.id
_entity.type
_entity.pdbx_description
1 polymer ?
#
loop_
_entity_poly.entity_id
_entity_poly.type
_entity_poly.pdbx_seq_one_letter_code
_entity_poly.pdbx_strand_id
1 'polypeptide(L)'
;MRPKPTNPIFSAFIPISPMLVNCFSRSDIVYHNSIDREKSMQLQSFSADDIPSTDTIDLRDPADRRLVIGNMPVCSSDHLNIAVEQARKAQKIWAKQSVDQRIASIKSFIPLLQENFDHIVEVLKTEQGMLDSVVRREVQESVGQINHTCSVASDELASLHHSDESFKALVRKVPFGVVGAIVPWNAPISLATAKVIPALLTGNAVIIKPSPRAPAGVTVFLRLLKDCLPPGLLSLLHGLVDLGEAMIRHRDLRKISFTGSSAVGKQVAASAAAELKSVQLELGGNDAAIVFEDAD
;
A
#
# COMPACT_ATOMS: atom_id res chain seq x y z
N MET A 1 -70.15 15.46 17.79
CA MET A 1 -70.23 14.79 16.47
C MET A 1 -69.38 13.54 16.51
N ARG A 2 -69.89 12.46 15.93
CA ARG A 2 -69.31 11.10 15.97
C ARG A 2 -67.92 11.04 15.34
N PRO A 3 -66.98 10.22 15.84
CA PRO A 3 -65.70 9.97 15.18
C PRO A 3 -65.78 8.76 14.24
N LYS A 4 -65.03 8.79 13.13
CA LYS A 4 -64.44 7.64 12.41
C LYS A 4 -63.75 8.13 11.10
N PRO A 5 -62.79 7.40 10.51
CA PRO A 5 -61.99 6.29 11.04
C PRO A 5 -60.47 6.46 10.81
N THR A 6 -59.70 5.73 11.61
CA THR A 6 -58.29 5.41 11.38
C THR A 6 -58.15 4.46 10.19
N ASN A 7 -57.20 4.74 9.30
CA ASN A 7 -56.73 3.80 8.28
C ASN A 7 -55.31 3.35 8.64
N PRO A 8 -55.05 2.04 8.78
CA PRO A 8 -53.71 1.50 8.96
C PRO A 8 -53.06 1.26 7.59
N ILE A 9 -51.89 1.85 7.34
CA ILE A 9 -51.04 1.40 6.23
C ILE A 9 -49.94 0.54 6.84
N PHE A 10 -50.14 -0.78 6.73
CA PHE A 10 -49.08 -1.76 6.83
C PHE A 10 -48.34 -1.84 5.48
N SER A 11 -47.05 -2.17 5.57
CA SER A 11 -46.24 -2.83 4.54
C SER A 11 -45.68 -1.97 3.39
N ALA A 12 -44.44 -1.51 3.56
CA ALA A 12 -43.32 -1.98 2.72
C ALA A 12 -41.98 -1.58 3.36
N PHE A 13 -41.56 -2.32 4.40
CA PHE A 13 -40.15 -2.39 4.75
C PHE A 13 -39.47 -3.17 3.62
N ILE A 14 -38.71 -2.49 2.78
CA ILE A 14 -37.75 -3.12 1.88
C ILE A 14 -36.54 -3.48 2.75
N PRO A 15 -36.24 -4.75 3.02
CA PRO A 15 -35.00 -5.09 3.69
C PRO A 15 -33.86 -4.83 2.70
N ILE A 16 -32.97 -3.91 3.05
CA ILE A 16 -31.67 -3.77 2.39
C ILE A 16 -30.94 -5.08 2.67
N SER A 17 -30.78 -5.87 1.60
CA SER A 17 -30.14 -7.17 1.61
C SER A 17 -28.71 -7.09 2.19
N PRO A 18 -28.36 -7.89 3.22
CA PRO A 18 -26.98 -8.03 3.67
C PRO A 18 -26.26 -8.97 2.68
N MET A 19 -25.95 -8.45 1.49
CA MET A 19 -25.28 -9.21 0.42
C MET A 19 -24.04 -8.46 -0.12
N LEU A 20 -23.29 -7.81 0.77
CA LEU A 20 -21.97 -7.23 0.47
C LEU A 20 -20.92 -7.58 1.55
N VAL A 21 -21.07 -8.75 2.18
CA VAL A 21 -20.00 -9.44 2.90
C VAL A 21 -20.03 -10.91 2.47
N ASN A 22 -20.00 -11.15 1.16
CA ASN A 22 -19.61 -12.45 0.67
C ASN A 22 -18.10 -12.38 0.45
N CYS A 23 -17.37 -13.07 1.32
CA CYS A 23 -15.99 -13.47 1.07
C CYS A 23 -15.85 -13.82 -0.41
N PHE A 24 -14.98 -13.09 -1.11
CA PHE A 24 -14.49 -13.56 -2.40
C PHE A 24 -14.01 -14.99 -2.20
N SER A 25 -14.51 -15.87 -3.07
CA SER A 25 -14.25 -17.30 -3.02
C SER A 25 -12.77 -17.56 -2.81
N ARG A 26 -12.45 -18.37 -1.79
CA ARG A 26 -11.16 -19.06 -1.68
C ARG A 26 -10.88 -19.74 -3.01
N SER A 27 -10.13 -19.07 -3.87
CA SER A 27 -9.36 -19.73 -4.89
C SER A 27 -8.12 -20.24 -4.16
N ASP A 28 -7.83 -21.52 -4.33
CA ASP A 28 -6.71 -22.22 -3.72
C ASP A 28 -5.37 -21.68 -4.21
N ILE A 29 -5.01 -20.45 -3.82
CA ILE A 29 -3.65 -19.94 -3.93
C ILE A 29 -2.96 -20.30 -2.63
N VAL A 30 -2.56 -21.55 -2.55
CA VAL A 30 -1.56 -21.98 -1.56
C VAL A 30 -0.25 -21.31 -1.99
N TYR A 31 0.16 -20.26 -1.29
CA TYR A 31 1.51 -19.67 -1.40
C TYR A 31 2.54 -20.63 -0.75
N HIS A 32 2.52 -21.92 -1.10
CA HIS A 32 3.57 -22.88 -0.77
C HIS A 32 4.58 -22.92 -1.90
N ASN A 33 5.35 -21.85 -2.01
CA ASN A 33 6.70 -21.99 -2.50
C ASN A 33 7.60 -22.02 -1.26
N SER A 34 7.79 -23.20 -0.69
CA SER A 34 9.05 -23.48 -0.01
C SER A 34 10.16 -23.05 -0.97
N ILE A 35 11.00 -22.11 -0.57
CA ILE A 35 12.16 -21.73 -1.37
C ILE A 35 13.10 -22.92 -1.31
N ASP A 36 12.89 -23.85 -2.23
CA ASP A 36 13.94 -24.71 -2.67
C ASP A 36 15.00 -23.77 -3.27
N ARG A 37 16.25 -23.83 -2.81
CA ARG A 37 17.31 -22.98 -3.39
C ARG A 37 17.48 -23.20 -4.90
N GLU A 38 16.88 -24.28 -5.43
CA GLU A 38 16.80 -24.60 -6.85
C GLU A 38 15.67 -23.85 -7.62
N LYS A 39 14.64 -23.30 -6.95
CA LYS A 39 13.56 -22.55 -7.62
C LYS A 39 13.81 -21.04 -7.62
N SER A 40 14.25 -20.53 -8.76
CA SER A 40 14.39 -19.09 -9.06
C SER A 40 13.07 -18.33 -8.85
N MET A 41 13.08 -17.22 -8.10
CA MET A 41 11.91 -16.35 -7.91
C MET A 41 11.51 -15.68 -9.23
N GLN A 42 10.25 -15.78 -9.64
CA GLN A 42 9.73 -15.08 -10.82
C GLN A 42 8.74 -14.02 -10.36
N LEU A 43 9.18 -12.76 -10.32
CA LEU A 43 8.30 -11.67 -9.87
C LEU A 43 7.34 -11.25 -10.98
N GLN A 44 6.21 -10.71 -10.57
CA GLN A 44 5.19 -10.17 -11.46
C GLN A 44 4.70 -8.84 -10.91
N SER A 45 4.62 -7.81 -11.76
CA SER A 45 3.89 -6.59 -11.44
C SER A 45 2.39 -6.85 -11.48
N PHE A 46 1.60 -6.08 -10.75
CA PHE A 46 0.15 -6.25 -10.71
C PHE A 46 -0.60 -4.93 -10.56
N SER A 47 -1.87 -4.97 -10.96
CA SER A 47 -2.88 -3.98 -10.62
C SER A 47 -4.20 -4.70 -10.29
N ALA A 48 -5.24 -4.65 -11.14
CA ALA A 48 -6.40 -5.52 -10.96
C ALA A 48 -6.00 -7.00 -11.16
N ASP A 49 -5.28 -7.24 -12.25
CA ASP A 49 -4.67 -8.50 -12.64
C ASP A 49 -3.14 -8.32 -12.76
N ASP A 50 -2.43 -9.40 -13.08
CA ASP A 50 -0.99 -9.32 -13.37
C ASP A 50 -0.74 -8.47 -14.62
N ILE A 51 0.32 -7.66 -14.58
CA ILE A 51 0.75 -6.82 -15.69
C ILE A 51 1.91 -7.53 -16.37
N PRO A 52 1.72 -8.10 -17.57
CA PRO A 52 2.79 -8.76 -18.28
C PRO A 52 3.81 -7.73 -18.74
N SER A 53 5.10 -8.01 -18.51
CA SER A 53 6.21 -7.29 -19.15
C SER A 53 7.13 -8.29 -19.81
N THR A 54 7.59 -7.97 -21.01
CA THR A 54 8.56 -8.78 -21.75
C THR A 54 9.99 -8.53 -21.27
N ASP A 55 10.25 -7.33 -20.74
CA ASP A 55 11.56 -6.93 -20.26
C ASP A 55 11.74 -7.34 -18.81
N THR A 56 12.88 -7.91 -18.49
CA THR A 56 13.17 -8.48 -17.16
C THR A 56 14.64 -8.28 -16.79
N ILE A 57 14.96 -8.28 -15.50
CA ILE A 57 16.33 -8.22 -14.98
C ILE A 57 16.57 -9.27 -13.89
N ASP A 58 17.76 -9.87 -13.92
CA ASP A 58 18.18 -10.81 -12.88
C ASP A 58 18.21 -10.17 -11.50
N LEU A 59 17.56 -10.82 -10.55
CA LEU A 59 17.78 -10.63 -9.13
C LEU A 59 18.95 -11.52 -8.72
N ARG A 60 19.92 -10.93 -8.04
CA ARG A 60 21.19 -11.60 -7.71
C ARG A 60 21.38 -11.67 -6.21
N ASP A 61 21.98 -12.76 -5.76
CA ASP A 61 22.30 -12.97 -4.36
C ASP A 61 23.24 -11.86 -3.85
N PRO A 62 22.96 -11.25 -2.69
CA PRO A 62 23.80 -10.19 -2.15
C PRO A 62 25.18 -10.68 -1.68
N ALA A 63 25.33 -11.95 -1.30
CA ALA A 63 26.59 -12.57 -0.88
C ALA A 63 27.42 -13.11 -2.07
N ASP A 64 26.78 -13.63 -3.13
CA ASP A 64 27.44 -13.96 -4.40
C ASP A 64 26.67 -13.43 -5.61
N ARG A 65 27.13 -12.30 -6.16
CA ARG A 65 26.49 -11.67 -7.32
C ARG A 65 26.49 -12.50 -8.59
N ARG A 66 27.25 -13.60 -8.66
CA ARG A 66 27.18 -14.53 -9.81
C ARG A 66 25.91 -15.37 -9.77
N LEU A 67 25.39 -15.65 -8.57
CA LEU A 67 24.17 -16.42 -8.36
C LEU A 67 22.93 -15.56 -8.68
N VAL A 68 22.12 -16.06 -9.60
CA VAL A 68 20.80 -15.49 -9.91
C VAL A 68 19.77 -16.19 -9.02
N ILE A 69 19.07 -15.41 -8.21
CA ILE A 69 18.04 -15.87 -7.26
C ILE A 69 16.62 -15.65 -7.77
N GLY A 70 16.48 -14.90 -8.86
CA GLY A 70 15.19 -14.58 -9.43
C GLY A 70 15.26 -13.68 -10.65
N ASN A 71 14.10 -13.32 -11.16
CA ASN A 71 13.93 -12.34 -12.22
C ASN A 71 12.79 -11.38 -11.87
N MET A 72 12.97 -10.11 -12.22
CA MET A 72 12.02 -9.04 -11.97
C MET A 72 11.61 -8.36 -13.29
N PRO A 73 10.31 -8.18 -13.56
CA PRO A 73 9.87 -7.47 -14.75
C PRO A 73 10.23 -5.99 -14.67
N VAL A 74 10.45 -5.37 -15.82
CA VAL A 74 10.68 -3.93 -15.94
C VAL A 74 9.45 -3.32 -16.58
N CYS A 75 8.65 -2.58 -15.79
CA CYS A 75 7.47 -1.90 -16.31
C CYS A 75 7.82 -0.60 -17.03
N SER A 76 7.17 -0.37 -18.16
CA SER A 76 7.24 0.85 -18.96
C SER A 76 6.25 1.92 -18.46
N SER A 77 6.28 3.09 -19.09
CA SER A 77 5.26 4.13 -18.86
C SER A 77 3.86 3.70 -19.29
N ASP A 78 3.73 2.79 -20.26
CA ASP A 78 2.42 2.27 -20.68
C ASP A 78 1.81 1.36 -19.61
N HIS A 79 2.62 0.53 -18.97
CA HIS A 79 2.20 -0.27 -17.81
C HIS A 79 1.74 0.64 -16.65
N LEU A 80 2.44 1.75 -16.43
CA LEU A 80 2.02 2.76 -15.45
C LEU A 80 0.65 3.36 -15.82
N ASN A 81 0.43 3.75 -17.07
CA ASN A 81 -0.84 4.33 -17.52
C ASN A 81 -2.02 3.36 -17.30
N ILE A 82 -1.82 2.06 -17.58
CA ILE A 82 -2.83 1.02 -17.33
C ILE A 82 -3.16 0.93 -15.84
N ALA A 83 -2.15 0.87 -14.98
CA ALA A 83 -2.33 0.82 -13.53
C ALA A 83 -3.07 2.06 -13.01
N VAL A 84 -2.72 3.25 -13.52
CA VAL A 84 -3.38 4.51 -13.16
C VAL A 84 -4.86 4.49 -13.55
N GLU A 85 -5.19 4.05 -14.76
CA GLU A 85 -6.57 4.03 -15.22
C GLU A 85 -7.44 3.13 -14.34
N GLN A 86 -6.91 1.94 -13.99
CA GLN A 86 -7.58 1.01 -13.09
C GLN A 86 -7.72 1.60 -11.68
N ALA A 87 -6.64 2.18 -11.13
CA ALA A 87 -6.63 2.83 -9.83
C ALA A 87 -7.66 3.96 -9.74
N ARG A 88 -7.82 4.78 -10.78
CA ARG A 88 -8.83 5.85 -10.83
C ARG A 88 -10.26 5.32 -10.75
N LYS A 89 -10.54 4.17 -11.37
CA LYS A 89 -11.86 3.53 -11.32
C LYS A 89 -12.11 2.96 -9.92
N ALA A 90 -11.16 2.20 -9.38
CA ALA A 90 -11.24 1.59 -8.06
C ALA A 90 -11.35 2.63 -6.93
N GLN A 91 -10.57 3.71 -7.00
CA GLN A 91 -10.53 4.77 -6.00
C GLN A 91 -11.88 5.45 -5.80
N LYS A 92 -12.63 5.70 -6.88
CA LYS A 92 -13.96 6.32 -6.80
C LYS A 92 -14.97 5.47 -6.04
N ILE A 93 -14.82 4.15 -6.09
CA ILE A 93 -15.67 3.21 -5.37
C ILE A 93 -15.20 3.15 -3.91
N TRP A 94 -13.89 3.02 -3.71
CA TRP A 94 -13.26 2.93 -2.39
C TRP A 94 -13.50 4.16 -1.50
N ALA A 95 -13.41 5.36 -2.07
CA ALA A 95 -13.64 6.61 -1.34
C ALA A 95 -15.10 6.79 -0.86
N LYS A 96 -16.06 6.03 -1.40
CA LYS A 96 -17.45 6.04 -0.94
C LYS A 96 -17.70 5.16 0.27
N GLN A 97 -16.77 4.25 0.59
CA GLN A 97 -16.88 3.41 1.78
C GLN A 97 -16.69 4.24 3.05
N SER A 98 -17.27 3.79 4.16
CA SER A 98 -16.99 4.38 5.47
C SER A 98 -15.55 4.08 5.90
N VAL A 99 -15.03 4.85 6.88
CA VAL A 99 -13.72 4.56 7.48
C VAL A 99 -13.70 3.14 8.05
N ASP A 100 -14.77 2.72 8.73
CA ASP A 100 -14.89 1.37 9.33
C ASP A 100 -14.85 0.25 8.29
N GLN A 101 -15.48 0.44 7.13
CA GLN A 101 -15.42 -0.54 6.03
C GLN A 101 -13.99 -0.68 5.50
N ARG A 102 -13.28 0.44 5.34
CA ARG A 102 -11.88 0.42 4.91
C ARG A 102 -10.96 -0.22 5.96
N ILE A 103 -11.20 0.05 7.24
CA ILE A 103 -10.50 -0.61 8.36
C ILE A 103 -10.74 -2.13 8.31
N ALA A 104 -11.99 -2.57 8.10
CA ALA A 104 -12.32 -3.99 8.04
C ALA A 104 -11.58 -4.72 6.90
N SER A 105 -11.57 -4.15 5.68
CA SER A 105 -10.82 -4.69 4.54
C SER A 105 -9.30 -4.74 4.79
N ILE A 106 -8.75 -3.76 5.49
CA ILE A 106 -7.31 -3.76 5.81
C ILE A 106 -7.00 -4.75 6.95
N LYS A 107 -7.88 -4.89 7.94
CA LYS A 107 -7.69 -5.87 9.02
C LYS A 107 -7.85 -7.32 8.54
N SER A 108 -8.61 -7.59 7.48
CA SER A 108 -8.71 -8.95 6.92
C SER A 108 -7.40 -9.46 6.31
N PHE A 109 -6.43 -8.57 6.06
CA PHE A 109 -5.09 -8.94 5.63
C PHE A 109 -4.23 -9.53 6.77
N ILE A 110 -4.48 -9.18 8.03
CA ILE A 110 -3.63 -9.59 9.16
C ILE A 110 -3.52 -11.13 9.29
N PRO A 111 -4.62 -11.92 9.23
CA PRO A 111 -4.51 -13.37 9.27
C PRO A 111 -3.67 -13.95 8.12
N LEU A 112 -3.86 -13.44 6.89
CA LEU A 112 -3.07 -13.87 5.72
C LEU A 112 -1.58 -13.58 5.90
N LEU A 113 -1.25 -12.41 6.45
CA LEU A 113 0.12 -12.04 6.78
C LEU A 113 0.73 -12.97 7.84
N GLN A 114 -0.03 -13.34 8.86
CA GLN A 114 0.42 -14.27 9.91
C GLN A 114 0.64 -15.69 9.38
N GLU A 115 -0.28 -16.19 8.55
CA GLU A 115 -0.17 -17.50 7.89
C GLU A 115 1.04 -17.59 6.95
N ASN A 116 1.44 -16.47 6.35
CA ASN A 116 2.56 -16.40 5.40
C ASN A 116 3.84 -15.78 6.00
N PHE A 117 3.87 -15.55 7.32
CA PHE A 117 4.94 -14.80 7.98
C PHE A 117 6.34 -15.39 7.69
N ASP A 118 6.52 -16.68 7.93
CA ASP A 118 7.81 -17.35 7.74
C ASP A 118 8.23 -17.37 6.26
N HIS A 119 7.27 -17.51 5.34
CA HIS A 119 7.56 -17.46 3.91
C HIS A 119 8.04 -16.07 3.48
N ILE A 120 7.36 -15.00 3.91
CA ILE A 120 7.75 -13.62 3.64
C ILE A 120 9.16 -13.33 4.18
N VAL A 121 9.43 -13.77 5.42
CA VAL A 121 10.75 -13.62 6.06
C VAL A 121 11.83 -14.34 5.25
N GLU A 122 11.59 -15.58 4.83
CA GLU A 122 12.57 -16.34 4.06
C GLU A 122 12.87 -15.69 2.70
N VAL A 123 11.84 -15.23 1.98
CA VAL A 123 11.99 -14.50 0.71
C VAL A 123 12.80 -13.23 0.90
N LEU A 124 12.40 -12.37 1.85
CA LEU A 124 13.06 -11.07 2.07
C LEU A 124 14.51 -11.25 2.54
N LYS A 125 14.75 -12.18 3.46
CA LYS A 125 16.09 -12.51 3.95
C LYS A 125 17.02 -12.94 2.82
N THR A 126 16.52 -13.80 1.92
CA THR A 126 17.30 -14.33 0.79
C THR A 126 17.76 -13.22 -0.16
N GLU A 127 16.88 -12.28 -0.51
CA GLU A 127 17.24 -11.19 -1.42
C GLU A 127 18.03 -10.06 -0.76
N GLN A 128 17.75 -9.76 0.51
CA GLN A 128 18.30 -8.60 1.19
C GLN A 128 19.65 -8.90 1.86
N GLY A 129 19.88 -10.17 2.24
CA GLY A 129 21.10 -10.60 2.94
C GLY A 129 21.17 -10.19 4.41
N MET A 130 20.04 -9.76 4.99
CA MET A 130 19.96 -9.32 6.38
C MET A 130 19.81 -10.50 7.35
N LEU A 131 20.13 -10.30 8.62
CA LEU A 131 19.92 -11.31 9.66
C LEU A 131 18.43 -11.67 9.80
N ASP A 132 18.14 -12.95 10.01
CA ASP A 132 16.78 -13.47 10.18
C ASP A 132 16.00 -12.72 11.27
N SER A 133 16.64 -12.44 12.41
CA SER A 133 16.04 -11.70 13.52
C SER A 133 15.64 -10.26 13.14
N VAL A 134 16.41 -9.60 12.27
CA VAL A 134 16.12 -8.24 11.80
C VAL A 134 14.94 -8.25 10.83
N VAL A 135 14.91 -9.21 9.89
CA VAL A 135 13.80 -9.36 8.94
C VAL A 135 12.51 -9.73 9.65
N ARG A 136 12.54 -10.68 10.59
CA ARG A 136 11.37 -11.02 11.42
C ARG A 136 10.84 -9.81 12.18
N ARG A 137 11.74 -9.02 12.76
CA ARG A 137 11.35 -7.78 13.46
C ARG A 137 10.66 -6.81 12.50
N GLU A 138 11.17 -6.59 11.30
CA GLU A 138 10.55 -5.72 10.30
C GLU A 138 9.11 -6.15 9.93
N VAL A 139 8.91 -7.46 9.66
CA VAL A 139 7.59 -7.99 9.33
C VAL A 139 6.63 -7.85 10.52
N GLN A 140 7.11 -8.12 11.74
CA GLN A 140 6.31 -7.97 12.96
C GLN A 140 5.97 -6.50 13.26
N GLU A 141 6.91 -5.58 13.08
CA GLU A 141 6.68 -4.14 13.21
C GLU A 141 5.59 -3.67 12.23
N SER A 142 5.54 -4.24 11.02
CA SER A 142 4.53 -3.92 10.03
C SER A 142 3.11 -4.32 10.49
N VAL A 143 2.96 -5.44 11.20
CA VAL A 143 1.69 -5.81 11.86
C VAL A 143 1.29 -4.76 12.92
N GLY A 144 2.26 -4.33 13.73
CA GLY A 144 2.06 -3.27 14.72
C GLY A 144 1.61 -1.95 14.08
N GLN A 145 2.26 -1.53 13.00
CA GLN A 145 1.92 -0.33 12.23
C GLN A 145 0.50 -0.41 11.65
N ILE A 146 0.11 -1.55 11.07
CA ILE A 146 -1.26 -1.76 10.55
C ILE A 146 -2.28 -1.58 11.67
N ASN A 147 -2.07 -2.27 12.79
CA ASN A 147 -2.99 -2.22 13.92
C ASN A 147 -3.11 -0.82 14.51
N HIS A 148 -1.98 -0.14 14.72
CA HIS A 148 -1.97 1.22 15.23
C HIS A 148 -2.69 2.18 14.27
N THR A 149 -2.33 2.16 12.99
CA THR A 149 -2.94 3.05 11.98
C THR A 149 -4.45 2.84 11.87
N CYS A 150 -4.91 1.58 11.90
CA CYS A 150 -6.34 1.28 11.93
C CYS A 150 -7.03 1.73 13.22
N SER A 151 -6.34 1.71 14.36
CA SER A 151 -6.93 2.11 15.66
C SER A 151 -7.19 3.61 15.76
N VAL A 152 -6.38 4.45 15.10
CA VAL A 152 -6.49 5.91 15.16
C VAL A 152 -7.26 6.50 13.97
N ALA A 153 -7.54 5.71 12.93
CA ALA A 153 -8.04 6.22 11.64
C ALA A 153 -9.39 6.95 11.74
N SER A 154 -10.32 6.48 12.56
CA SER A 154 -11.65 7.11 12.69
C SER A 154 -11.55 8.50 13.32
N ASP A 155 -10.76 8.63 14.38
CA ASP A 155 -10.53 9.91 15.06
C ASP A 155 -9.73 10.86 14.16
N GLU A 156 -8.68 10.35 13.52
CA GLU A 156 -7.87 11.13 12.59
C GLU A 156 -8.66 11.58 11.36
N LEU A 157 -9.71 10.89 10.94
CA LEU A 157 -10.52 11.29 9.78
C LEU A 157 -11.83 11.99 10.15
N ALA A 158 -12.07 12.24 11.43
CA ALA A 158 -13.25 12.95 11.90
C ALA A 158 -13.31 14.36 11.30
N SER A 159 -14.53 14.79 10.95
CA SER A 159 -14.77 16.14 10.43
C SER A 159 -14.81 17.14 11.58
N LEU A 160 -14.15 18.29 11.40
CA LEU A 160 -14.18 19.37 12.39
C LEU A 160 -15.31 20.34 12.05
N HIS A 161 -16.10 20.69 13.06
CA HIS A 161 -17.20 21.64 12.94
C HIS A 161 -16.87 22.89 13.74
N HIS A 162 -16.93 24.05 13.10
CA HIS A 162 -16.79 25.36 13.74
C HIS A 162 -18.09 26.14 13.54
N SER A 163 -18.62 26.74 14.58
CA SER A 163 -19.81 27.58 14.47
C SER A 163 -19.84 28.66 15.54
N ASP A 164 -20.28 29.84 15.14
CA ASP A 164 -20.67 30.93 16.02
C ASP A 164 -22.02 31.53 15.55
N GLU A 165 -22.40 32.69 16.08
CA GLU A 165 -23.63 33.38 15.71
C GLU A 165 -23.64 33.90 14.26
N SER A 166 -22.46 34.08 13.65
CA SER A 166 -22.28 34.69 12.33
C SER A 166 -22.03 33.66 11.22
N PHE A 167 -21.45 32.48 11.53
CA PHE A 167 -21.20 31.45 10.53
C PHE A 167 -21.18 30.02 11.07
N LYS A 168 -21.27 29.07 10.12
CA LYS A 168 -21.00 27.63 10.32
C LYS A 168 -19.98 27.17 9.29
N ALA A 169 -18.95 26.45 9.71
CA ALA A 169 -17.91 25.89 8.86
C ALA A 169 -17.68 24.41 9.17
N LEU A 170 -17.35 23.66 8.13
CA LEU A 170 -17.09 22.22 8.18
C LEU A 170 -15.79 21.92 7.45
N VAL A 171 -14.82 21.38 8.18
CA VAL A 171 -13.53 20.94 7.62
C VAL A 171 -13.54 19.42 7.54
N ARG A 172 -13.32 18.91 6.33
CA ARG A 172 -13.23 17.46 6.06
C ARG A 172 -11.89 17.13 5.43
N LYS A 173 -11.29 16.02 5.86
CA LYS A 173 -10.13 15.42 5.19
C LYS A 173 -10.65 14.58 4.02
N VAL A 174 -10.22 14.88 2.80
CA VAL A 174 -10.63 14.17 1.57
C VAL A 174 -9.43 13.52 0.90
N PRO A 175 -9.59 12.35 0.23
CA PRO A 175 -8.48 11.69 -0.45
C PRO A 175 -7.92 12.55 -1.58
N PHE A 176 -6.62 12.38 -1.86
CA PHE A 176 -5.95 12.95 -3.03
C PHE A 176 -6.40 12.29 -4.34
N GLY A 177 -6.89 11.06 -4.28
CA GLY A 177 -7.21 10.24 -5.46
C GLY A 177 -6.21 9.11 -5.61
N VAL A 178 -5.44 9.10 -6.70
CA VAL A 178 -4.35 8.14 -6.90
C VAL A 178 -3.05 8.72 -6.38
N VAL A 179 -2.31 7.93 -5.60
CA VAL A 179 -1.03 8.32 -5.00
C VAL A 179 0.08 7.36 -5.38
N GLY A 180 1.29 7.89 -5.57
CA GLY A 180 2.50 7.11 -5.84
C GLY A 180 3.32 6.88 -4.58
N ALA A 181 3.82 5.66 -4.40
CA ALA A 181 4.77 5.31 -3.34
C ALA A 181 6.05 4.73 -3.96
N ILE A 182 7.21 5.24 -3.55
CA ILE A 182 8.52 4.74 -3.97
C ILE A 182 9.27 4.36 -2.68
N VAL A 183 9.63 3.08 -2.55
CA VAL A 183 10.23 2.54 -1.34
C VAL A 183 11.63 1.95 -1.61
N PRO A 184 12.59 2.11 -0.68
CA PRO A 184 13.94 1.60 -0.82
C PRO A 184 14.00 0.10 -0.47
N TRP A 185 15.22 -0.45 -0.38
CA TRP A 185 15.49 -1.87 -0.17
C TRP A 185 15.84 -2.25 1.28
N ASN A 186 16.08 -1.29 2.16
CA ASN A 186 16.65 -1.54 3.50
C ASN A 186 15.60 -1.93 4.56
N ALA A 187 14.33 -1.58 4.35
CA ALA A 187 13.20 -2.04 5.15
C ALA A 187 11.93 -2.02 4.27
N PRO A 188 11.90 -2.79 3.17
CA PRO A 188 10.93 -2.58 2.10
C PRO A 188 9.49 -2.86 2.53
N ILE A 189 9.23 -3.79 3.46
CA ILE A 189 7.89 -4.13 3.95
C ILE A 189 7.40 -3.07 4.93
N SER A 190 8.24 -2.68 5.90
CA SER A 190 7.90 -1.66 6.89
C SER A 190 7.63 -0.31 6.21
N LEU A 191 8.49 0.09 5.26
CA LEU A 191 8.35 1.35 4.54
C LEU A 191 7.20 1.34 3.52
N ALA A 192 6.86 0.17 2.94
CA ALA A 192 5.64 0.04 2.16
C ALA A 192 4.40 0.17 3.06
N THR A 193 4.39 -0.48 4.22
CA THR A 193 3.30 -0.44 5.20
C THR A 193 3.00 0.99 5.64
N ALA A 194 4.03 1.74 6.05
CA ALA A 194 3.93 3.13 6.47
C ALA A 194 3.36 4.09 5.40
N LYS A 195 3.37 3.69 4.12
CA LYS A 195 2.86 4.50 3.00
C LYS A 195 1.50 4.00 2.50
N VAL A 196 1.37 2.70 2.27
CA VAL A 196 0.22 2.07 1.63
C VAL A 196 -0.99 2.05 2.57
N ILE A 197 -0.82 1.61 3.82
CA ILE A 197 -1.92 1.46 4.77
C ILE A 197 -2.64 2.78 5.06
N PRO A 198 -1.95 3.87 5.46
CA PRO A 198 -2.62 5.16 5.67
C PRO A 198 -3.21 5.73 4.37
N ALA A 199 -2.58 5.51 3.21
CA ALA A 199 -3.12 5.97 1.93
C ALA A 199 -4.47 5.28 1.60
N LEU A 200 -4.55 3.96 1.80
CA LEU A 200 -5.79 3.21 1.62
C LEU A 200 -6.85 3.64 2.65
N LEU A 201 -6.51 3.75 3.93
CA LEU A 201 -7.43 4.19 4.99
C LEU A 201 -8.03 5.57 4.75
N THR A 202 -7.25 6.47 4.14
CA THR A 202 -7.68 7.83 3.79
C THR A 202 -8.50 7.88 2.48
N GLY A 203 -8.74 6.74 1.83
CA GLY A 203 -9.61 6.63 0.65
C GLY A 203 -8.89 6.79 -0.70
N ASN A 204 -7.56 6.65 -0.74
CA ASN A 204 -6.78 6.72 -1.97
C ASN A 204 -6.61 5.33 -2.62
N ALA A 205 -6.32 5.31 -3.91
CA ALA A 205 -5.67 4.18 -4.56
C ALA A 205 -4.15 4.39 -4.58
N VAL A 206 -3.38 3.31 -4.56
CA VAL A 206 -1.92 3.37 -4.42
C VAL A 206 -1.24 2.63 -5.56
N ILE A 207 -0.28 3.31 -6.20
CA ILE A 207 0.68 2.68 -7.11
C ILE A 207 2.04 2.72 -6.44
N ILE A 208 2.61 1.56 -6.18
CA ILE A 208 3.88 1.41 -5.47
C ILE A 208 4.97 0.83 -6.36
N LYS A 209 6.16 1.42 -6.29
CA LYS A 209 7.38 0.97 -6.96
C LYS A 209 8.45 0.63 -5.91
N PRO A 210 8.67 -0.66 -5.61
CA PRO A 210 9.76 -1.06 -4.74
C PRO A 210 11.12 -0.89 -5.41
N SER A 211 12.17 -0.89 -4.60
CA SER A 211 13.55 -0.91 -5.08
C SER A 211 13.85 -2.23 -5.81
N PRO A 212 14.55 -2.20 -6.96
CA PRO A 212 14.95 -3.42 -7.66
C PRO A 212 16.01 -4.24 -6.92
N ARG A 213 16.51 -3.76 -5.77
CA ARG A 213 17.53 -4.46 -4.96
C ARG A 213 16.96 -5.46 -3.96
N ALA A 214 15.74 -5.24 -3.46
CA ALA A 214 15.03 -6.19 -2.60
C ALA A 214 13.50 -6.11 -2.87
N PRO A 215 13.05 -6.51 -4.08
CA PRO A 215 11.66 -6.38 -4.49
C PRO A 215 10.75 -7.56 -4.10
N ALA A 216 11.28 -8.75 -3.84
CA ALA A 216 10.53 -10.00 -3.74
C ALA A 216 9.67 -10.09 -2.47
N GLY A 217 10.24 -9.85 -1.28
CA GLY A 217 9.53 -10.01 -0.02
C GLY A 217 8.36 -9.03 0.12
N VAL A 218 8.59 -7.77 -0.27
CA VAL A 218 7.54 -6.75 -0.32
C VAL A 218 6.48 -7.05 -1.39
N THR A 219 6.84 -7.75 -2.47
CA THR A 219 5.88 -8.18 -3.49
C THR A 219 4.94 -9.26 -2.96
N VAL A 220 5.45 -10.25 -2.22
CA VAL A 220 4.62 -11.26 -1.56
C VAL A 220 3.68 -10.59 -0.56
N PHE A 221 4.21 -9.72 0.30
CA PHE A 221 3.42 -8.96 1.27
C PHE A 221 2.28 -8.16 0.63
N LEU A 222 2.57 -7.40 -0.44
CA LEU A 222 1.58 -6.56 -1.10
C LEU A 222 0.59 -7.36 -1.96
N ARG A 223 0.95 -8.56 -2.42
CA ARG A 223 0.02 -9.49 -3.09
C ARG A 223 -1.10 -9.92 -2.14
N LEU A 224 -0.73 -10.34 -0.94
CA LEU A 224 -1.67 -10.76 0.09
C LEU A 224 -2.60 -9.59 0.50
N LEU A 225 -2.06 -8.38 0.59
CA LEU A 225 -2.88 -7.19 0.84
C LEU A 225 -3.83 -6.90 -0.33
N LYS A 226 -3.36 -7.00 -1.58
CA LYS A 226 -4.19 -6.81 -2.78
C LYS A 226 -5.41 -7.73 -2.78
N ASP A 227 -5.26 -8.99 -2.36
CA ASP A 227 -6.36 -9.96 -2.33
C ASP A 227 -7.49 -9.58 -1.33
N CYS A 228 -7.21 -8.66 -0.40
CA CYS A 228 -8.19 -8.11 0.54
C CYS A 228 -8.87 -6.82 0.06
N LEU A 229 -8.50 -6.32 -1.12
CA LEU A 229 -8.90 -5.00 -1.63
C LEU A 229 -9.69 -5.10 -2.94
N PRO A 230 -10.48 -4.07 -3.30
CA PRO A 230 -11.05 -3.95 -4.63
C PRO A 230 -9.96 -4.04 -5.73
N PRO A 231 -10.22 -4.76 -6.84
CA PRO A 231 -9.25 -4.88 -7.94
C PRO A 231 -8.77 -3.51 -8.44
N GLY A 232 -7.44 -3.36 -8.57
CA GLY A 232 -6.80 -2.13 -9.04
C GLY A 232 -6.66 -1.04 -7.98
N LEU A 233 -7.13 -1.23 -6.75
CA LEU A 233 -6.94 -0.24 -5.68
C LEU A 233 -5.48 -0.13 -5.22
N LEU A 234 -4.76 -1.26 -5.24
CA LEU A 234 -3.33 -1.36 -5.00
C LEU A 234 -2.67 -1.96 -6.24
N SER A 235 -1.71 -1.26 -6.80
CA SER A 235 -0.89 -1.72 -7.93
C SER A 235 0.58 -1.69 -7.54
N LEU A 236 1.31 -2.76 -7.81
CA LEU A 236 2.76 -2.82 -7.64
C LEU A 236 3.40 -2.90 -9.03
N LEU A 237 4.24 -1.91 -9.35
CA LEU A 237 5.00 -1.89 -10.58
C LEU A 237 6.48 -2.01 -10.29
N HIS A 238 7.08 -3.11 -10.72
CA HIS A 238 8.52 -3.25 -10.76
C HIS A 238 9.10 -2.43 -11.91
N GLY A 239 10.21 -1.73 -11.67
CA GLY A 239 10.89 -1.01 -12.73
C GLY A 239 12.05 -0.17 -12.20
N LEU A 240 12.80 0.40 -13.14
CA LEU A 240 14.05 1.11 -12.86
C LEU A 240 13.79 2.58 -12.52
N VAL A 241 14.79 3.44 -12.77
CA VAL A 241 14.74 4.88 -12.50
C VAL A 241 13.67 5.55 -13.34
N ASP A 242 13.60 5.23 -14.63
CA ASP A 242 12.65 5.82 -15.60
C ASP A 242 11.19 5.65 -15.17
N LEU A 243 10.83 4.49 -14.61
CA LEU A 243 9.49 4.27 -14.06
C LEU A 243 9.21 5.18 -12.85
N GLY A 244 10.21 5.38 -11.99
CA GLY A 244 10.10 6.31 -10.86
C GLY A 244 9.90 7.75 -11.33
N GLU A 245 10.65 8.18 -12.34
CA GLU A 245 10.49 9.51 -12.95
C GLU A 245 9.12 9.67 -13.61
N ALA A 246 8.68 8.64 -14.36
CA ALA A 246 7.36 8.61 -14.98
C ALA A 246 6.25 8.74 -13.92
N MET A 247 6.34 8.00 -12.80
CA MET A 247 5.39 8.13 -11.69
C MET A 247 5.35 9.54 -11.11
N ILE A 248 6.51 10.18 -10.90
CA ILE A 248 6.56 11.53 -10.33
C ILE A 248 5.95 12.56 -11.27
N ARG A 249 6.14 12.41 -12.59
CA ARG A 249 5.60 13.32 -13.62
C ARG A 249 4.16 13.02 -14.00
N HIS A 250 3.64 11.83 -13.69
CA HIS A 250 2.29 11.44 -14.10
C HIS A 250 1.22 12.36 -13.50
N ARG A 251 0.39 12.97 -14.35
CA ARG A 251 -0.58 14.02 -13.92
C ARG A 251 -1.63 13.52 -12.94
N ASP A 252 -2.11 12.30 -13.13
CA ASP A 252 -3.13 11.69 -12.27
C ASP A 252 -2.61 11.22 -10.90
N LEU A 253 -1.29 11.18 -10.69
CA LEU A 253 -0.71 10.94 -9.36
C LEU A 253 -0.64 12.28 -8.63
N ARG A 254 -1.48 12.45 -7.61
CA ARG A 254 -1.65 13.74 -6.92
C ARG A 254 -0.77 13.91 -5.69
N LYS A 255 -0.23 12.79 -5.18
CA LYS A 255 0.76 12.75 -4.09
C LYS A 255 1.84 11.74 -4.42
N ILE A 256 3.09 12.08 -4.09
CA ILE A 256 4.24 11.15 -4.12
C ILE A 256 4.79 11.01 -2.70
N SER A 257 4.91 9.77 -2.23
CA SER A 257 5.65 9.43 -1.02
C SER A 257 6.93 8.70 -1.41
N PHE A 258 8.08 9.26 -1.06
CA PHE A 258 9.39 8.73 -1.40
C PHE A 258 10.20 8.53 -0.12
N THR A 259 10.86 7.38 -0.03
CA THR A 259 11.97 7.18 0.90
C THR A 259 13.23 6.85 0.10
N GLY A 260 14.35 7.50 0.43
CA GLY A 260 15.64 7.21 -0.19
C GLY A 260 16.69 8.28 0.10
N SER A 261 17.66 8.47 -0.79
CA SER A 261 18.73 9.44 -0.55
C SER A 261 18.26 10.89 -0.64
N SER A 262 18.90 11.79 0.11
CA SER A 262 18.59 13.22 0.07
C SER A 262 18.81 13.84 -1.31
N ALA A 263 19.76 13.32 -2.09
CA ALA A 263 20.00 13.75 -3.46
C ALA A 263 18.81 13.44 -4.38
N VAL A 264 18.31 12.20 -4.33
CA VAL A 264 17.13 11.79 -5.12
C VAL A 264 15.87 12.49 -4.60
N GLY A 265 15.71 12.63 -3.28
CA GLY A 265 14.58 13.34 -2.67
C GLY A 265 14.42 14.78 -3.17
N LYS A 266 15.53 15.51 -3.34
CA LYS A 266 15.51 16.86 -3.96
C LYS A 266 15.03 16.82 -5.41
N GLN A 267 15.44 15.82 -6.19
CA GLN A 267 14.99 15.64 -7.58
C GLN A 267 13.49 15.29 -7.65
N VAL A 268 13.01 14.45 -6.72
CA VAL A 268 11.58 14.14 -6.58
C VAL A 268 10.79 15.42 -6.29
N ALA A 269 11.22 16.23 -5.31
CA ALA A 269 10.57 17.49 -4.96
C ALA A 269 10.52 18.46 -6.15
N ALA A 270 11.65 18.66 -6.82
CA ALA A 270 11.75 19.55 -7.97
C ALA A 270 10.82 19.12 -9.13
N SER A 271 10.79 17.82 -9.42
CA SER A 271 9.95 17.28 -10.49
C SER A 271 8.46 17.34 -10.14
N ALA A 272 8.10 17.07 -8.89
CA ALA A 272 6.72 17.12 -8.39
C ALA A 272 6.13 18.54 -8.37
N ALA A 273 6.99 19.56 -8.22
CA ALA A 273 6.58 20.97 -8.19
C ALA A 273 5.91 21.43 -9.49
N ALA A 274 6.27 20.85 -10.65
CA ALA A 274 5.69 21.19 -11.95
C ALA A 274 4.16 21.01 -12.01
N GLU A 275 3.62 20.09 -11.20
CA GLU A 275 2.19 19.80 -11.11
C GLU A 275 1.63 20.09 -9.69
N LEU A 276 2.40 20.82 -8.87
CA LEU A 276 2.08 21.16 -7.47
C LEU A 276 1.61 19.93 -6.64
N LYS A 277 2.26 18.78 -6.85
CA LYS A 277 1.89 17.55 -6.14
C LYS A 277 2.26 17.64 -4.67
N SER A 278 1.47 17.02 -3.81
CA SER A 278 1.88 16.82 -2.41
C SER A 278 3.06 15.84 -2.39
N VAL A 279 4.15 16.21 -1.71
CA VAL A 279 5.31 15.34 -1.54
C VAL A 279 5.52 15.00 -0.07
N GLN A 280 5.85 13.74 0.20
CA GLN A 280 6.33 13.29 1.50
C GLN A 280 7.67 12.60 1.27
N LEU A 281 8.70 13.12 1.92
CA LEU A 281 10.09 12.70 1.73
C LEU A 281 10.66 12.29 3.07
N GLU A 282 11.15 11.06 3.14
CA GLU A 282 11.97 10.59 4.26
C GLU A 282 13.34 10.21 3.69
N LEU A 283 14.38 10.88 4.19
CA LEU A 283 15.67 11.05 3.52
C LEU A 283 16.82 10.65 4.44
N GLY A 284 18.07 10.88 4.02
CA GLY A 284 19.23 10.50 4.83
C GLY A 284 19.27 11.20 6.19
N GLY A 285 19.45 10.41 7.24
CA GLY A 285 19.77 10.86 8.60
C GLY A 285 21.26 10.78 8.90
N ASN A 286 21.65 11.35 10.05
CA ASN A 286 22.99 11.22 10.64
C ASN A 286 22.81 11.26 12.16
N ASP A 287 22.28 10.17 12.69
CA ASP A 287 21.68 10.13 14.02
C ASP A 287 22.75 10.02 15.11
N ALA A 288 22.77 10.98 16.02
CA ALA A 288 23.72 11.02 17.13
C ALA A 288 23.21 10.18 18.31
N ALA A 289 24.09 9.35 18.88
CA ALA A 289 23.90 8.72 20.19
C ALA A 289 24.78 9.44 21.21
N ILE A 290 24.16 10.15 22.16
CA ILE A 290 24.86 10.93 23.21
C ILE A 290 24.69 10.18 24.52
N VAL A 291 25.80 9.80 25.15
CA VAL A 291 25.83 9.11 26.44
C VAL A 291 26.40 10.07 27.48
N PHE A 292 25.61 10.39 28.50
CA PHE A 292 25.99 11.29 29.60
C PHE A 292 26.72 10.52 30.70
N GLU A 293 27.35 11.25 31.62
CA GLU A 293 28.16 10.67 32.71
C GLU A 293 27.36 9.81 33.69
N ASP A 294 26.06 10.03 33.78
CA ASP A 294 25.11 9.35 34.66
C ASP A 294 24.28 8.28 33.93
N ALA A 295 24.66 7.91 32.70
CA ALA A 295 24.03 6.82 31.97
C ALA A 295 24.36 5.46 32.63
N ASP A 296 23.36 4.56 32.66
CA ASP A 296 23.46 3.17 33.15
C ASP A 296 24.36 2.31 32.25
#